data_AF-A0A3M0XVY7-F1
#
_entry.id   AF-A0A3M0XVY7-F1
#
_cell.length_a   1.000
_cell.length_b   1.000
_cell.length_c   1.000
_cell.angle_alpha   90.00
_cell.angle_beta   90.00
_cell.angle_gamma   90.00
#
_symmetry.space_group_name_H-M   'P 1'
#
loop_
_entity.id
_entity.type
_entity.pdbx_description
1 polymer ?
#
loop_
_entity_poly.entity_id
_entity_poly.type
_entity_poly.pdbx_seq_one_letter_code
_entity_poly.pdbx_strand_id
1 'polypeptide(L)'
;MKDMLSQAQTWLEIELLHIGGAKLTLGGLLGSLLVLIIGYWIARRVRRLVIDHIAPRFNIARHTAFALGSVVFYVIVIVTTMLGLE
;
A
#
# COMPACT_ATOMS: atom_id res chain seq x y z
N MET A 1 26.62 -15.91 6.32
CA MET A 1 25.25 -15.37 6.53
C MET A 1 25.28 -13.89 6.89
N LYS A 2 26.09 -13.47 7.89
CA LYS A 2 26.33 -12.03 8.18
C LYS A 2 26.87 -11.26 6.98
N ASP A 3 27.79 -11.84 6.20
CA ASP A 3 28.34 -11.20 5.00
C ASP A 3 27.32 -11.00 3.87
N MET A 4 26.26 -11.82 3.82
CA MET A 4 25.18 -11.67 2.82
C MET A 4 24.21 -10.55 3.21
N LEU A 5 23.96 -10.38 4.51
CA LEU A 5 23.13 -9.30 5.04
C LEU A 5 23.83 -7.94 4.91
N SER A 6 25.15 -7.89 5.14
CA SER A 6 25.93 -6.66 4.94
C SER A 6 25.99 -6.27 3.47
N GLN A 7 26.17 -7.23 2.55
CA GLN A 7 26.08 -6.94 1.12
C GLN A 7 24.69 -6.42 0.73
N ALA A 8 23.61 -7.07 1.19
CA ALA A 8 22.25 -6.60 0.91
C ALA A 8 21.99 -5.16 1.39
N GLN A 9 22.53 -4.77 2.55
CA GLN A 9 22.45 -3.39 3.02
C GLN A 9 23.19 -2.41 2.10
N THR A 10 24.37 -2.77 1.60
CA THR A 10 25.13 -1.93 0.66
C THR A 10 24.37 -1.73 -0.66
N TRP A 11 23.63 -2.73 -1.14
CA TRP A 11 22.79 -2.62 -2.33
C TRP A 11 21.53 -1.75 -2.11
N LEU A 12 20.99 -1.73 -0.89
CA LEU A 12 19.80 -0.93 -0.52
C LEU A 12 20.11 0.57 -0.38
N GLU A 13 21.33 0.91 0.02
CA GLU A 13 21.78 2.31 0.19
C GLU A 13 22.23 2.97 -1.13
N ILE A 14 22.22 2.25 -2.25
CA ILE A 14 22.58 2.82 -3.56
C ILE A 14 21.58 3.94 -3.90
N GLU A 15 22.13 5.13 -4.02
CA GLU A 15 21.41 6.36 -4.35
C GLU A 15 21.12 6.36 -5.86
N LEU A 16 19.85 6.21 -6.23
CA LEU A 16 19.41 6.08 -7.63
C LEU A 16 19.20 7.43 -8.30
N LEU A 17 18.62 8.37 -7.55
CA LEU A 17 18.21 9.68 -8.06
C LEU A 17 18.26 10.69 -6.92
N HIS A 18 18.85 11.85 -7.20
CA HIS A 18 18.85 13.00 -6.31
C HIS A 18 17.92 14.05 -6.93
N ILE A 19 16.76 14.29 -6.33
CA ILE A 19 15.82 15.34 -6.79
C ILE A 19 15.63 16.32 -5.65
N GLY A 20 16.15 17.54 -5.81
CA GLY A 20 16.12 18.57 -4.77
C GLY A 20 17.01 18.21 -3.57
N GLY A 21 16.40 18.03 -2.39
CA GLY A 21 17.09 17.64 -1.13
C GLY A 21 16.72 16.25 -0.60
N ALA A 22 15.92 15.48 -1.36
CA ALA A 22 15.54 14.12 -1.00
C ALA A 22 16.38 13.10 -1.79
N LYS A 23 17.02 12.19 -1.07
CA LYS A 23 17.79 11.09 -1.64
C LYS A 23 16.87 9.91 -1.93
N LEU A 24 16.63 9.60 -3.20
CA LEU A 24 15.86 8.42 -3.58
C LEU A 24 16.81 7.22 -3.63
N THR A 25 16.78 6.38 -2.60
CA THR A 25 17.57 5.15 -2.53
C THR A 25 16.80 3.96 -3.11
N LEU A 26 17.54 2.94 -3.57
CA LEU A 26 16.97 1.69 -4.04
C LEU A 26 16.11 1.01 -2.97
N GLY A 27 16.55 1.08 -1.71
CA GLY A 27 15.81 0.59 -0.56
C GLY A 27 14.54 1.38 -0.26
N GLY A 28 14.57 2.71 -0.37
CA GLY A 28 13.37 3.55 -0.25
C GLY A 28 12.33 3.20 -1.31
N LEU A 29 12.77 3.07 -2.57
CA LEU A 29 11.88 2.74 -3.69
C LEU A 29 11.24 1.35 -3.55
N LEU A 30 12.01 0.33 -3.17
CA LEU A 30 11.49 -1.00 -2.88
C LEU A 30 10.55 -0.99 -1.66
N GLY A 31 10.87 -0.20 -0.63
CA GLY A 31 10.01 -0.01 0.54
C GLY A 31 8.65 0.57 0.17
N SER A 32 8.63 1.67 -0.57
CA SER A 32 7.40 2.30 -1.07
C SER A 32 6.59 1.34 -1.94
N LEU A 33 7.26 0.58 -2.81
CA LEU A 33 6.60 -0.41 -3.67
C LEU A 33 5.94 -1.53 -2.85
N LEU A 34 6.62 -2.04 -1.81
CA LEU A 34 6.07 -3.03 -0.89
C LEU A 34 4.86 -2.48 -0.12
N VAL A 35 4.96 -1.24 0.40
CA VAL A 35 3.86 -0.56 1.09
C VAL A 35 2.64 -0.44 0.18
N LEU A 36 2.83 -0.02 -1.08
CA LEU A 36 1.76 0.06 -2.07
C LEU A 36 1.12 -1.30 -2.38
N ILE A 37 1.93 -2.35 -2.56
CA ILE A 37 1.44 -3.72 -2.81
C ILE A 37 0.60 -4.21 -1.62
N ILE A 38 1.10 -4.03 -0.40
CA ILE A 38 0.43 -4.46 0.83
C ILE A 38 -0.86 -3.67 1.02
N GLY A 39 -0.83 -2.34 0.89
CA GLY A 39 -2.02 -1.52 1.07
C GLY A 39 -3.07 -1.77 -0.02
N TYR A 40 -2.67 -2.02 -1.27
CA TYR A 40 -3.60 -2.46 -2.31
C TYR A 40 -4.25 -3.80 -1.96
N TRP A 41 -3.46 -4.76 -1.46
CA TRP A 41 -3.96 -6.06 -1.03
C TRP A 41 -4.97 -5.92 0.13
N ILE A 42 -4.65 -5.10 1.13
CA ILE A 42 -5.54 -4.77 2.25
C ILE A 42 -6.82 -4.11 1.74
N ALA A 43 -6.71 -3.08 0.90
CA ALA A 43 -7.86 -2.37 0.33
C ALA A 43 -8.82 -3.32 -0.38
N ARG A 44 -8.27 -4.26 -1.17
CA ARG A 44 -9.06 -5.28 -1.86
C ARG A 44 -9.71 -6.29 -0.90
N ARG A 45 -9.07 -6.60 0.22
CA ARG A 45 -9.63 -7.50 1.24
C ARG A 45 -10.75 -6.80 2.02
N VAL A 46 -10.52 -5.57 2.45
CA VAL A 46 -11.52 -4.76 3.17
C VAL A 46 -12.74 -4.50 2.30
N ARG A 47 -12.56 -4.14 1.02
CA ARG A 47 -13.69 -3.98 0.08
C ARG A 47 -14.56 -5.24 0.00
N ARG A 48 -13.95 -6.42 -0.07
CA ARG A 48 -14.70 -7.69 -0.06
C ARG A 48 -15.43 -7.92 1.25
N LEU A 49 -14.79 -7.65 2.39
CA LEU A 49 -15.46 -7.74 3.70
C LEU A 49 -16.66 -6.77 3.81
N VAL A 50 -16.54 -5.56 3.26
CA VAL A 50 -17.63 -4.59 3.23
C VAL A 50 -18.82 -5.11 2.42
N ILE A 51 -18.56 -5.65 1.23
CA ILE A 51 -19.61 -6.12 0.32
C ILE A 51 -20.23 -7.45 0.80
N ASP A 52 -19.39 -8.39 1.25
CA ASP A 52 -19.80 -9.78 1.49
C ASP A 52 -20.26 -10.02 2.94
N HIS A 53 -19.88 -9.17 3.90
CA HIS A 53 -20.20 -9.35 5.32
C HIS A 53 -20.93 -8.16 5.94
N ILE A 54 -20.47 -6.94 5.69
CA ILE A 54 -21.05 -5.75 6.36
C ILE A 54 -22.36 -5.36 5.69
N ALA A 55 -22.37 -5.18 4.37
CA ALA A 55 -23.57 -4.79 3.62
C ALA A 55 -24.78 -5.72 3.84
N PRO A 56 -24.65 -7.06 3.74
CA PRO A 56 -25.79 -7.95 3.99
C PRO A 56 -26.25 -7.91 5.46
N ARG A 57 -25.34 -7.70 6.42
CA ARG A 57 -25.69 -7.57 7.84
C ARG A 57 -26.54 -6.34 8.14
N PHE A 58 -26.39 -5.27 7.37
CA PHE A 58 -27.17 -4.04 7.49
C PHE A 58 -28.32 -3.92 6.48
N ASN A 59 -28.62 -4.99 5.75
CA ASN A 59 -29.64 -5.02 4.69
C ASN A 59 -29.45 -3.91 3.63
N ILE A 60 -28.20 -3.57 3.35
CA ILE A 60 -27.82 -2.53 2.39
C ILE A 60 -28.02 -3.08 0.98
N ALA A 61 -28.68 -2.32 0.13
CA ALA A 61 -28.88 -2.69 -1.26
C ALA A 61 -27.53 -2.90 -1.99
N ARG A 62 -27.47 -3.90 -2.88
CA ARG A 62 -26.22 -4.35 -3.53
C ARG A 62 -25.50 -3.24 -4.30
N HIS A 63 -26.24 -2.31 -4.89
CA HIS A 63 -25.69 -1.14 -5.59
C HIS A 63 -24.97 -0.18 -4.62
N THR A 64 -25.59 0.12 -3.48
CA THR A 64 -25.01 0.95 -2.41
C THR A 64 -23.81 0.28 -1.77
N ALA A 65 -23.87 -1.04 -1.54
CA ALA A 65 -22.75 -1.82 -1.02
C ALA A 65 -21.51 -1.75 -1.94
N PHE A 66 -21.71 -1.81 -3.25
CA PHE A 66 -20.63 -1.70 -4.22
C PHE A 66 -20.01 -0.30 -4.24
N ALA A 67 -20.85 0.74 -4.16
CA ALA A 67 -20.37 2.12 -4.03
C ALA A 67 -19.56 2.32 -2.75
N LEU A 68 -20.09 1.86 -1.61
CA LEU A 68 -19.42 1.95 -0.30
C LEU A 68 -18.08 1.21 -0.30
N GLY A 69 -18.04 -0.02 -0.83
CA GLY A 69 -16.80 -0.79 -0.97
C GLY A 69 -15.77 -0.11 -1.87
N SER A 70 -16.22 0.66 -2.88
CA SER A 70 -15.34 1.44 -3.76
C SER A 70 -14.78 2.67 -3.04
N VAL A 71 -15.61 3.38 -2.27
CA VAL A 71 -15.17 4.51 -1.43
C VAL A 71 -14.12 4.04 -0.42
N VAL A 72 -14.39 2.95 0.32
CA VAL A 72 -13.44 2.39 1.29
C VAL A 72 -12.13 1.97 0.61
N PHE A 73 -12.21 1.37 -0.58
CA PHE A 73 -11.02 1.01 -1.35
C PHE A 73 -10.16 2.24 -1.68
N TYR A 74 -10.76 3.31 -2.21
CA TYR A 74 -10.02 4.53 -2.56
C TYR A 74 -9.43 5.22 -1.34
N VAL A 75 -10.16 5.28 -0.22
CA VAL A 75 -9.64 5.84 1.03
C VAL A 75 -8.39 5.10 1.49
N ILE A 76 -8.41 3.76 1.49
CA ILE A 76 -7.24 2.96 1.90
C ILE A 76 -6.08 3.14 0.93
N VAL A 77 -6.34 3.19 -0.39
CA VAL A 77 -5.29 3.41 -1.40
C VAL A 77 -4.64 4.78 -1.23
N ILE A 78 -5.43 5.84 -1.02
CA ILE A 78 -4.91 7.20 -0.81
C ILE A 78 -4.04 7.22 0.45
N VAL A 79 -4.52 6.70 1.57
CA VAL A 79 -3.76 6.63 2.83
C VAL A 79 -2.46 5.85 2.65
N THR A 80 -2.52 4.69 1.99
CA THR A 80 -1.32 3.88 1.72
C THR A 80 -0.33 4.64 0.83
N THR A 81 -0.82 5.35 -0.18
CA THR A 81 0.02 6.12 -1.11
C THR A 81 0.70 7.26 -0.38
N MET A 82 -0.01 7.97 0.52
CA MET A 82 0.59 9.02 1.34
C MET A 82 1.69 8.45 2.25
N LEU A 83 1.42 7.32 2.92
CA LEU A 83 2.42 6.65 3.77
C LEU A 83 3.63 6.12 2.99
N GLY A 84 3.44 5.72 1.73
CA GLY A 84 4.53 5.24 0.88
C GLY A 84 5.36 6.36 0.24
N LEU A 85 4.89 7.61 0.30
CA LEU A 85 5.57 8.79 -0.25
C LEU A 85 6.36 9.59 0.79
N GLU A 86 6.17 9.29 2.09
CA GLU A 86 7.02 9.77 3.19
C GLU A 86 8.35 9.00 3.25
#